data_AF-A0AAX3VWH1-F1
#
_entry.id   AF-A0AAX3VWH1-F1
#
_cell.length_a   1.000
_cell.length_b   1.000
_cell.length_c   1.000
_cell.angle_alpha   90.00
_cell.angle_beta   90.00
_cell.angle_gamma   90.00
#
_symmetry.space_group_name_H-M   'P 1'
#
loop_
_entity.id
_entity.type
_entity.pdbx_description
1 polymer ?
#
loop_
_entity_poly.entity_id
_entity_poly.type
_entity_poly.pdbx_seq_one_letter_code
_entity_poly.pdbx_strand_id
1 'polypeptide(L)'
;MKSHRPYGPAPSALESSILKLRALEMILIIFYMESLRRFIIGSIKATDKLRQTKRLDLQDDEELDKSSSKILRKATSILLDEGIITHEQRIEFNRLVNYRNTIGHAPHYLTVDVGAYDNLHSLTTIGKKQPSGYDKTMLDRVIKMRKDIQVAIGEQFVMLASFDILMFDSAEKTYLKEIKKLKKKISSQINKFKILYDEANKSIQKIPMQVINEVQPYHPKHYKGNGTLSDSGIRCVKMLYDAGATPLAVSHLMKISIVSAKRWR
;
A
#
# COMPACT_ATOMS: atom_id res chain seq x y z
N MET A 1 16.04 13.36 -13.78
CA MET A 1 17.08 13.12 -12.74
C MET A 1 16.43 12.45 -11.55
N LYS A 2 17.05 11.40 -10.99
CA LYS A 2 16.55 10.74 -9.77
C LYS A 2 16.58 11.74 -8.61
N SER A 3 15.49 11.87 -7.86
CA SER A 3 15.46 12.69 -6.65
C SER A 3 16.50 12.14 -5.67
N HIS A 4 17.35 13.01 -5.11
CA HIS A 4 18.37 12.58 -4.15
C HIS A 4 17.70 12.07 -2.87
N ARG A 5 18.19 10.94 -2.35
CA ARG A 5 17.62 10.27 -1.18
C ARG A 5 18.65 10.23 -0.06
N PRO A 6 18.61 11.19 0.88
CA PRO A 6 19.63 11.32 1.93
C PRO A 6 19.81 10.09 2.81
N TYR A 7 18.74 9.32 3.03
CA TYR A 7 18.75 8.12 3.86
C TYR A 7 19.22 6.86 3.12
N GLY A 8 19.62 6.98 1.85
CA GLY A 8 20.07 5.87 1.04
C GLY A 8 18.93 4.98 0.49
N PRO A 9 19.28 3.82 -0.09
CA PRO A 9 18.30 2.94 -0.75
C PRO A 9 17.41 2.16 0.23
N ALA A 10 17.85 2.01 1.48
CA ALA A 10 17.07 1.33 2.50
C ALA A 10 15.77 2.12 2.80
N PRO A 11 14.66 1.42 3.14
CA PRO A 11 13.47 2.07 3.64
C PRO A 11 13.74 2.82 4.94
N SER A 12 13.26 4.05 5.05
CA SER A 12 13.19 4.79 6.30
C SER A 12 12.20 4.15 7.27
N ALA A 13 12.28 4.52 8.55
CA ALA A 13 11.34 4.04 9.56
C ALA A 13 9.87 4.36 9.24
N LEU A 14 9.60 5.45 8.50
CA LEU A 14 8.26 5.81 8.03
C LEU A 14 7.81 4.85 6.93
N GLU A 15 8.63 4.67 5.90
CA GLU A 15 8.34 3.78 4.78
C GLU A 15 8.16 2.33 5.24
N SER A 16 9.02 1.83 6.13
CA SER A 16 8.83 0.52 6.74
C SER A 16 7.50 0.42 7.50
N SER A 17 7.07 1.48 8.17
CA SER A 17 5.78 1.48 8.88
C SER A 17 4.60 1.48 7.91
N ILE A 18 4.69 2.22 6.80
CA ILE A 18 3.70 2.21 5.71
C ILE A 18 3.61 0.83 5.07
N LEU A 19 4.74 0.21 4.73
CA LEU A 19 4.76 -1.13 4.13
C LEU A 19 4.15 -2.18 5.07
N LYS A 20 4.46 -2.12 6.38
CA LYS A 20 3.84 -2.99 7.39
C LYS A 20 2.33 -2.78 7.49
N LEU A 21 1.87 -1.52 7.49
CA LEU A 21 0.45 -1.20 7.51
C LEU A 21 -0.26 -1.84 6.32
N ARG A 22 0.26 -1.61 5.10
CA ARG A 22 -0.30 -2.17 3.87
C ARG A 22 -0.32 -3.69 3.92
N ALA A 23 0.74 -4.33 4.38
CA ALA A 23 0.81 -5.79 4.49
C ALA A 23 -0.32 -6.35 5.37
N LEU A 24 -0.57 -5.75 6.54
CA LEU A 24 -1.65 -6.18 7.43
C LEU A 24 -3.04 -5.92 6.81
N GLU A 25 -3.25 -4.75 6.21
CA GLU A 25 -4.52 -4.43 5.55
C GLU A 25 -4.78 -5.39 4.36
N MET A 26 -3.75 -5.72 3.58
CA MET A 26 -3.83 -6.68 2.48
C MET A 26 -4.17 -8.11 2.93
N ILE A 27 -3.58 -8.58 4.04
CA ILE A 27 -3.89 -9.89 4.62
C ILE A 27 -5.36 -9.96 5.04
N LEU A 28 -5.87 -8.92 5.71
CA LEU A 28 -7.28 -8.85 6.09
C LEU A 28 -8.20 -8.82 4.87
N ILE A 29 -7.86 -8.06 3.83
CA ILE A 29 -8.63 -8.03 2.57
C ILE A 29 -8.70 -9.43 1.94
N ILE A 30 -7.58 -10.16 1.84
CA ILE A 30 -7.57 -11.52 1.32
C ILE A 30 -8.51 -12.40 2.13
N PHE A 31 -8.36 -12.41 3.45
CA PHE A 31 -9.15 -13.26 4.33
C PHE A 31 -10.65 -12.95 4.23
N TYR A 32 -11.04 -11.68 4.32
CA TYR A 32 -12.44 -11.28 4.26
C TYR A 32 -13.08 -11.56 2.90
N MET A 33 -12.37 -11.32 1.80
CA MET A 33 -12.89 -11.62 0.46
C MET A 33 -13.02 -13.12 0.22
N GLU A 34 -12.08 -13.92 0.71
CA GLU A 34 -12.17 -15.38 0.60
C GLU A 34 -13.30 -15.94 1.47
N SER A 35 -13.44 -15.46 2.71
CA SER A 35 -14.54 -15.82 3.61
C SER A 35 -15.90 -15.45 3.02
N LEU A 36 -16.04 -14.23 2.47
CA LEU A 36 -17.26 -13.76 1.83
C LEU A 36 -17.61 -14.61 0.60
N ARG A 37 -16.62 -14.94 -0.23
CA ARG A 37 -16.80 -15.82 -1.38
C ARG A 37 -17.34 -17.19 -0.96
N ARG A 38 -16.72 -17.83 0.03
CA ARG A 38 -17.17 -19.14 0.56
C ARG A 38 -18.58 -19.05 1.14
N PHE A 39 -18.86 -17.99 1.89
CA PHE A 39 -20.17 -17.75 2.47
C PHE A 39 -21.28 -17.63 1.40
N ILE A 40 -21.05 -16.83 0.35
CA ILE A 40 -21.99 -16.69 -0.76
C ILE A 40 -22.25 -18.04 -1.44
N ILE A 41 -21.19 -18.73 -1.87
CA ILE A 41 -21.31 -20.00 -2.58
C ILE A 41 -21.98 -21.06 -1.69
N GLY A 42 -21.59 -21.13 -0.41
CA GLY A 42 -22.16 -22.06 0.55
C GLY A 42 -23.64 -21.82 0.81
N SER A 43 -24.05 -20.56 0.97
CA SER A 43 -25.44 -20.20 1.23
C SER A 43 -26.35 -20.49 0.03
N ILE A 44 -25.87 -20.22 -1.19
CA ILE A 44 -26.60 -20.60 -2.41
C ILE A 44 -26.71 -22.13 -2.52
N LYS A 45 -25.62 -22.89 -2.31
CA LYS A 45 -25.66 -24.37 -2.36
C LYS A 45 -26.59 -24.96 -1.30
N ALA A 46 -26.60 -24.42 -0.09
CA ALA A 46 -27.49 -24.86 0.98
C ALA A 46 -28.96 -24.57 0.64
N THR A 47 -29.23 -23.38 0.10
CA THR A 47 -30.57 -22.98 -0.35
C THR A 47 -31.04 -23.84 -1.53
N ASP A 48 -30.14 -24.11 -2.49
CA ASP A 48 -30.38 -24.98 -3.63
C ASP A 48 -30.74 -26.41 -3.20
N LYS A 49 -29.99 -26.96 -2.24
CA LYS A 49 -30.26 -28.28 -1.67
C LYS A 49 -31.64 -28.32 -1.00
N LEU A 50 -32.03 -27.26 -0.31
CA LEU A 50 -33.34 -27.15 0.35
C LEU A 50 -34.48 -27.00 -0.68
N ARG A 51 -34.28 -26.19 -1.72
CA ARG A 51 -35.25 -25.94 -2.80
C ARG A 51 -35.25 -27.03 -3.88
N GLN A 52 -34.39 -28.04 -3.77
CA GLN A 52 -34.15 -29.07 -4.78
C GLN A 52 -33.78 -28.51 -6.17
N THR A 53 -33.07 -27.39 -6.20
CA THR A 53 -32.54 -26.75 -7.41
C THR A 53 -31.02 -26.95 -7.54
N LYS A 54 -30.47 -26.75 -8.73
CA LYS A 54 -29.02 -26.87 -9.01
C LYS A 54 -28.50 -25.67 -9.78
N ARG A 55 -28.60 -24.48 -9.19
CA ARG A 55 -28.27 -23.22 -9.88
C ARG A 55 -26.77 -23.00 -9.98
N LEU A 56 -25.97 -23.60 -9.10
CA LEU A 56 -24.50 -23.50 -9.14
C LEU A 56 -23.79 -24.65 -9.87
N ASP A 57 -24.48 -25.66 -10.39
CA ASP A 57 -23.84 -26.72 -11.17
C ASP A 57 -23.28 -26.11 -12.47
N LEU A 58 -21.98 -26.30 -12.69
CA LEU A 58 -21.31 -26.05 -13.96
C LEU A 58 -21.32 -27.39 -14.70
N GLN A 59 -22.04 -27.48 -15.81
CA GLN A 59 -21.76 -28.52 -16.80
C GLN A 59 -20.40 -28.16 -17.41
N ASP A 60 -19.39 -29.00 -17.15
CA ASP A 60 -18.12 -29.17 -17.87
C ASP A 60 -16.90 -29.30 -16.93
N ASP A 61 -16.26 -30.48 -17.02
CA ASP A 61 -15.05 -30.95 -16.34
C ASP A 61 -13.76 -30.25 -16.82
N GLU A 62 -13.68 -28.92 -16.75
CA GLU A 62 -12.44 -28.20 -17.09
C GLU A 62 -11.88 -27.36 -15.93
N GLU A 63 -10.73 -27.82 -15.43
CA GLU A 63 -9.73 -27.13 -14.61
C GLU A 63 -10.27 -26.35 -13.40
N LEU A 64 -10.02 -26.93 -12.21
CA LEU A 64 -10.36 -26.43 -10.87
C LEU A 64 -10.13 -24.91 -10.64
N ASP A 65 -9.18 -24.29 -11.34
CA ASP A 65 -8.86 -22.87 -11.16
C ASP A 65 -9.73 -21.91 -12.01
N LYS A 66 -10.06 -22.27 -13.26
CA LYS A 66 -11.02 -21.53 -14.10
C LYS A 66 -12.45 -21.71 -13.58
N SER A 67 -12.76 -22.90 -13.06
CA SER A 67 -14.04 -23.23 -12.44
C SER A 67 -14.38 -22.27 -11.29
N SER A 68 -13.40 -21.95 -10.44
CA SER A 68 -13.62 -21.14 -9.25
C SER A 68 -14.10 -19.70 -9.57
N SER A 69 -13.53 -19.06 -10.59
CA SER A 69 -13.92 -17.72 -11.06
C SER A 69 -15.28 -17.74 -11.75
N LYS A 70 -15.56 -18.78 -12.56
CA LYS A 70 -16.87 -19.01 -13.19
C LYS A 70 -17.98 -19.18 -12.14
N ILE A 71 -17.74 -19.98 -11.09
CA ILE A 71 -18.68 -20.20 -9.98
C ILE A 71 -19.00 -18.88 -9.29
N LEU A 72 -17.99 -18.07 -8.97
CA LEU A 72 -18.23 -16.79 -8.29
C LEU A 72 -19.05 -15.83 -9.16
N ARG A 73 -18.76 -15.76 -10.47
CA ARG A 73 -19.56 -14.95 -11.41
C ARG A 73 -21.02 -15.41 -11.45
N LYS A 74 -21.27 -16.72 -11.51
CA LYS A 74 -22.62 -17.30 -11.50
C LYS A 74 -23.34 -16.99 -10.18
N ALA A 75 -22.64 -17.17 -9.06
CA ALA A 75 -23.16 -16.83 -7.74
C ALA A 75 -23.55 -15.35 -7.62
N THR A 76 -22.70 -14.42 -8.08
CA THR A 76 -23.03 -12.99 -8.07
C THR A 76 -24.19 -12.65 -9.00
N SER A 77 -24.36 -13.34 -10.14
CA SER A 77 -25.55 -13.16 -10.98
C SER A 77 -26.82 -13.62 -10.24
N ILE A 78 -26.79 -14.79 -9.59
CA ILE A 78 -27.93 -15.30 -8.79
C ILE A 78 -28.33 -14.29 -7.70
N LEU A 79 -27.35 -13.73 -6.97
CA LEU A 79 -27.63 -12.72 -5.95
C LEU A 79 -28.27 -11.44 -6.54
N LEU A 80 -27.90 -11.04 -7.76
CA LEU A 80 -28.49 -9.89 -8.43
C LEU A 80 -29.92 -10.21 -8.90
N ASP A 81 -30.12 -11.38 -9.49
CA ASP A 81 -31.41 -11.81 -10.04
C ASP A 81 -32.46 -12.00 -8.94
N GLU A 82 -32.04 -12.45 -7.74
CA GLU A 82 -32.89 -12.54 -6.55
C GLU A 82 -32.98 -11.23 -5.75
N GLY A 83 -32.37 -10.14 -6.23
CA GLY A 83 -32.46 -8.83 -5.57
C GLY A 83 -31.72 -8.72 -4.23
N ILE A 84 -30.82 -9.66 -3.92
CA ILE A 84 -29.98 -9.65 -2.71
C ILE A 84 -28.93 -8.55 -2.78
N ILE A 85 -28.42 -8.28 -3.99
CA ILE A 85 -27.49 -7.18 -4.24
C ILE A 85 -28.00 -6.31 -5.37
N THR A 86 -27.69 -5.03 -5.31
CA THR A 86 -27.95 -4.07 -6.38
C THR A 86 -26.88 -4.14 -7.47
N HIS A 87 -27.16 -3.52 -8.63
CA HIS A 87 -26.17 -3.40 -9.69
C HIS A 87 -24.91 -2.64 -9.24
N GLU A 88 -25.07 -1.59 -8.42
CA GLU A 88 -23.95 -0.83 -7.84
C GLU A 88 -23.10 -1.71 -6.91
N GLN A 89 -23.75 -2.50 -6.05
CA GLN A 89 -23.06 -3.45 -5.18
C GLN A 89 -22.31 -4.51 -5.97
N ARG A 90 -22.86 -4.98 -7.10
CA ARG A 90 -22.16 -5.90 -8.01
C ARG A 90 -20.91 -5.27 -8.62
N ILE A 91 -20.99 -4.03 -9.07
CA ILE A 91 -19.82 -3.30 -9.60
C ILE A 91 -18.76 -3.17 -8.51
N GLU A 92 -19.16 -2.76 -7.31
CA GLU A 92 -18.26 -2.64 -6.17
C GLU A 92 -17.62 -3.98 -5.80
N PHE A 93 -18.41 -5.06 -5.69
CA PHE A 93 -17.91 -6.40 -5.41
C PHE A 93 -16.84 -6.84 -6.42
N ASN A 94 -17.06 -6.59 -7.72
CA ASN A 94 -16.08 -6.88 -8.76
C ASN A 94 -14.78 -6.07 -8.58
N ARG A 95 -14.87 -4.80 -8.17
CA ARG A 95 -13.68 -3.99 -7.84
C ARG A 95 -12.90 -4.60 -6.67
N LEU A 96 -13.58 -5.04 -5.62
CA LEU A 96 -12.96 -5.68 -4.46
C LEU A 96 -12.29 -7.01 -4.82
N VAL A 97 -12.95 -7.83 -5.65
CA VAL A 97 -12.36 -9.08 -6.18
C VAL A 97 -11.10 -8.80 -7.00
N ASN A 98 -11.15 -7.80 -7.89
CA ASN A 98 -9.99 -7.42 -8.69
C ASN A 98 -8.84 -6.92 -7.80
N TYR A 99 -9.13 -6.10 -6.79
CA TYR A 99 -8.10 -5.63 -5.85
C TYR A 99 -7.47 -6.78 -5.08
N ARG A 100 -8.27 -7.73 -4.56
CA ARG A 100 -7.75 -8.96 -3.93
C ARG A 100 -6.87 -9.75 -4.89
N ASN A 101 -7.25 -9.87 -6.16
CA ASN A 101 -6.42 -10.54 -7.16
C ASN A 101 -5.10 -9.81 -7.42
N THR A 102 -5.09 -8.48 -7.39
CA THR A 102 -3.84 -7.70 -7.44
C THR A 102 -2.96 -8.00 -6.24
N ILE A 103 -3.51 -8.09 -5.02
CA ILE A 103 -2.74 -8.48 -3.83
C ILE A 103 -2.13 -9.88 -4.03
N GLY A 104 -2.91 -10.84 -4.52
CA GLY A 104 -2.46 -12.23 -4.68
C GLY A 104 -1.43 -12.44 -5.79
N HIS A 105 -1.53 -11.71 -6.90
CA HIS A 105 -0.69 -11.96 -8.09
C HIS A 105 0.39 -10.90 -8.32
N ALA A 106 0.18 -9.66 -7.89
CA ALA A 106 1.08 -8.55 -8.16
C ALA A 106 1.14 -7.55 -6.98
N PRO A 107 1.48 -7.99 -5.76
CA PRO A 107 1.50 -7.11 -4.58
C PRO A 107 2.48 -5.95 -4.70
N HIS A 108 3.51 -6.07 -5.55
CA HIS A 108 4.46 -5.00 -5.83
C HIS A 108 3.79 -3.75 -6.45
N TYR A 109 2.68 -3.89 -7.18
CA TYR A 109 1.92 -2.73 -7.67
C TYR A 109 1.27 -1.90 -6.56
N LEU A 110 1.09 -2.49 -5.37
CA LEU A 110 0.50 -1.84 -4.19
C LEU A 110 1.55 -1.31 -3.22
N THR A 111 2.85 -1.47 -3.52
CA THR A 111 3.94 -1.07 -2.62
C THR A 111 5.07 -0.30 -3.29
N VAL A 112 5.20 -0.35 -4.62
CA VAL A 112 6.31 0.25 -5.36
C VAL A 112 6.46 1.75 -5.15
N ASP A 113 5.37 2.47 -4.83
CA ASP A 113 5.36 3.91 -4.52
C ASP A 113 6.07 4.26 -3.20
N VAL A 114 6.53 3.26 -2.44
CA VAL A 114 7.19 3.44 -1.15
C VAL A 114 8.61 2.87 -1.22
N GLY A 115 9.61 3.76 -1.29
CA GLY A 115 11.03 3.37 -1.21
C GLY A 115 11.90 4.01 -2.29
N ALA A 116 13.07 3.41 -2.53
CA ALA A 116 14.10 3.95 -3.42
C ALA A 116 13.82 3.82 -4.93
N TYR A 117 12.72 3.13 -5.27
CA TYR A 117 12.27 2.84 -6.63
C TYR A 117 10.83 3.32 -6.84
N ASP A 118 10.38 4.31 -6.05
CA ASP A 118 9.08 4.98 -6.17
C ASP A 118 8.82 5.52 -7.58
N ASN A 119 9.87 5.94 -8.28
CA ASN A 119 9.83 6.37 -9.67
C ASN A 119 9.37 5.28 -10.65
N LEU A 120 9.43 4.00 -10.28
CA LEU A 120 8.90 2.90 -11.10
C LEU A 120 7.37 2.78 -11.00
N HIS A 121 6.74 3.50 -10.06
CA HIS A 121 5.28 3.53 -9.94
C HIS A 121 4.59 4.01 -11.22
N SER A 122 5.17 4.95 -11.96
CA SER A 122 4.62 5.39 -13.25
C SER A 122 4.57 4.25 -14.27
N LEU A 123 5.50 3.30 -14.22
CA LEU A 123 5.53 2.15 -15.13
C LEU A 123 4.39 1.15 -14.84
N THR A 124 3.81 1.16 -13.65
CA THR A 124 2.66 0.30 -13.31
C THR A 124 1.35 0.82 -13.94
N THR A 125 1.31 2.10 -14.32
CA THR A 125 0.14 2.73 -14.98
C THR A 125 0.15 2.62 -16.50
N ILE A 126 1.28 2.25 -17.12
CA ILE A 126 1.42 2.15 -18.57
C ILE A 126 0.82 0.82 -19.05
N GLY A 127 -0.42 0.88 -19.52
CA GLY A 127 -0.98 -0.12 -20.44
C GLY A 127 -1.93 -1.20 -19.90
N LYS A 128 -2.33 -1.28 -18.62
CA LYS A 128 -3.29 -2.33 -18.19
C LYS A 128 -4.24 -2.01 -17.02
N LYS A 129 -5.50 -2.42 -17.25
CA LYS A 129 -6.53 -3.18 -16.46
C LYS A 129 -6.39 -3.47 -14.94
N GLN A 130 -5.27 -3.19 -14.28
CA GLN A 130 -5.09 -3.45 -12.84
C GLN A 130 -5.30 -2.13 -12.05
N PRO A 131 -5.78 -2.18 -10.79
CA PRO A 131 -5.91 -1.00 -9.96
C PRO A 131 -4.54 -0.31 -9.79
N SER A 132 -4.48 0.97 -10.15
CA SER A 132 -3.29 1.80 -10.02
C SER A 132 -3.05 2.17 -8.56
N GLY A 133 -2.11 1.48 -7.93
CA GLY A 133 -1.62 1.83 -6.59
C GLY A 133 -2.50 1.39 -5.42
N TYR A 134 -1.99 1.67 -4.22
CA TYR A 134 -2.63 1.30 -2.96
C TYR A 134 -3.84 2.19 -2.65
N ASP A 135 -5.02 1.58 -2.46
CA ASP A 135 -6.21 2.30 -1.98
C ASP A 135 -6.42 2.06 -0.48
N LYS A 136 -6.21 3.13 0.29
CA LYS A 136 -6.33 3.17 1.75
C LYS A 136 -7.75 2.88 2.28
N THR A 137 -8.76 2.93 1.43
CA THR A 137 -10.18 2.70 1.79
C THR A 137 -10.64 1.27 1.52
N MET A 138 -9.82 0.45 0.84
CA MET A 138 -10.23 -0.89 0.38
C MET A 138 -10.63 -1.81 1.53
N LEU A 139 -9.89 -1.82 2.63
CA LEU A 139 -10.23 -2.66 3.77
C LEU A 139 -11.61 -2.33 4.34
N ASP A 140 -11.91 -1.03 4.52
CA ASP A 140 -13.20 -0.59 5.06
C ASP A 140 -14.35 -0.94 4.10
N ARG A 141 -14.12 -0.81 2.78
CA ARG A 141 -15.08 -1.19 1.73
C ARG A 141 -15.35 -2.69 1.71
N VAL A 142 -14.32 -3.53 1.89
CA VAL A 142 -14.47 -4.99 2.02
C VAL A 142 -15.28 -5.36 3.26
N ILE A 143 -14.98 -4.74 4.42
CA ILE A 143 -15.72 -4.98 5.66
C ILE A 143 -17.19 -4.61 5.49
N LYS A 144 -17.47 -3.43 4.90
CA LYS A 144 -18.83 -2.97 4.64
C LYS A 144 -19.57 -3.93 3.69
N MET A 145 -18.99 -4.25 2.53
CA MET A 145 -19.59 -5.15 1.55
C MET A 145 -19.93 -6.52 2.15
N ARG A 146 -19.01 -7.06 2.94
CA ARG A 146 -19.21 -8.34 3.63
C ARG A 146 -20.42 -8.28 4.57
N LYS A 147 -20.53 -7.23 5.38
CA LYS A 147 -21.65 -7.03 6.30
C LYS A 147 -22.96 -6.92 5.53
N ASP A 148 -23.00 -6.07 4.51
CA ASP A 148 -24.20 -5.81 3.72
C ASP A 148 -24.72 -7.09 3.04
N ILE A 149 -23.83 -7.88 2.41
CA ILE A 149 -24.20 -9.16 1.78
C ILE A 149 -24.62 -10.20 2.81
N GLN A 150 -23.95 -10.28 3.97
CA GLN A 150 -24.32 -11.24 5.03
C GLN A 150 -25.73 -10.99 5.56
N VAL A 151 -26.09 -9.72 5.78
CA VAL A 151 -27.44 -9.32 6.20
C VAL A 151 -28.46 -9.71 5.13
N ALA A 152 -28.22 -9.30 3.89
CA ALA A 152 -29.16 -9.56 2.79
C ALA A 152 -29.36 -11.05 2.50
N ILE A 153 -28.30 -11.86 2.55
CA ILE A 153 -28.40 -13.33 2.43
C ILE A 153 -29.17 -13.91 3.61
N GLY A 154 -28.97 -13.41 4.83
CA GLY A 154 -29.66 -13.91 6.02
C GLY A 154 -31.18 -13.75 5.98
N GLU A 155 -31.69 -12.81 5.19
CA GLU A 155 -33.13 -12.56 5.04
C GLU A 155 -33.82 -13.53 4.07
N GLN A 156 -33.12 -14.02 3.05
CA GLN A 156 -33.74 -14.72 1.91
C GLN A 156 -33.14 -16.08 1.57
N PHE A 157 -31.97 -16.41 2.13
CA PHE A 157 -31.21 -17.63 1.86
C PHE A 157 -30.92 -18.39 3.15
N VAL A 158 -30.62 -19.68 3.02
CA VAL A 158 -30.10 -20.49 4.12
C VAL A 158 -28.69 -20.01 4.46
N MET A 159 -28.52 -19.49 5.67
CA MET A 159 -27.20 -19.11 6.17
C MET A 159 -26.35 -20.33 6.48
N LEU A 160 -25.15 -20.36 5.91
CA LEU A 160 -24.15 -21.36 6.26
C LEU A 160 -23.24 -20.81 7.36
N ALA A 161 -23.28 -21.44 8.54
CA ALA A 161 -22.33 -21.14 9.61
C ALA A 161 -20.94 -21.70 9.24
N SER A 162 -19.93 -20.84 9.25
CA SER A 162 -18.52 -21.23 9.08
C SER A 162 -17.71 -20.85 10.30
N PHE A 163 -16.81 -21.74 10.71
CA PHE A 163 -15.84 -21.51 11.78
C PHE A 163 -14.57 -20.81 11.31
N ASP A 164 -14.45 -20.46 10.01
CA ASP A 164 -13.28 -19.75 9.46
C ASP A 164 -12.97 -18.45 10.24
N ILE A 165 -14.00 -17.75 10.68
CA ILE A 165 -13.87 -16.53 11.49
C ILE A 165 -13.28 -16.85 12.86
N LEU A 166 -13.72 -17.94 13.50
CA LEU A 166 -13.18 -18.36 14.80
C LEU A 166 -11.73 -18.81 14.69
N MET A 167 -11.38 -19.51 13.61
CA MET A 167 -10.00 -19.93 13.34
C MET A 167 -9.07 -18.72 13.11
N PHE A 168 -9.60 -17.60 12.64
CA PHE A 168 -8.84 -16.38 12.35
C PHE A 168 -8.95 -15.31 13.44
N ASP A 169 -9.83 -15.46 14.44
CA ASP A 169 -10.18 -14.43 15.42
C ASP A 169 -8.95 -13.82 16.13
N SER A 170 -8.03 -14.66 16.60
CA SER A 170 -6.79 -14.21 17.25
C SER A 170 -5.91 -13.37 16.31
N ALA A 171 -5.80 -13.78 15.05
CA ALA A 171 -5.03 -13.07 14.03
C ALA A 171 -5.71 -11.75 13.66
N GLU A 172 -7.03 -11.77 13.43
CA GLU A 172 -7.85 -10.60 13.11
C GLU A 172 -7.72 -9.52 14.19
N LYS A 173 -7.97 -9.87 15.45
CA LYS A 173 -7.85 -8.95 16.59
C LYS A 173 -6.45 -8.35 16.69
N THR A 174 -5.42 -9.17 16.49
CA THR A 174 -4.02 -8.74 16.53
C THR A 174 -3.70 -7.77 15.39
N TYR A 175 -4.09 -8.11 14.16
CA TYR A 175 -3.85 -7.29 12.98
C TYR A 175 -4.59 -5.96 13.05
N LEU A 176 -5.86 -5.94 13.45
CA LEU A 176 -6.63 -4.70 13.63
C LEU A 176 -6.00 -3.79 14.70
N LYS A 177 -5.55 -4.37 15.83
CA LYS A 177 -4.84 -3.62 16.88
C LYS A 177 -3.54 -3.03 16.36
N GLU A 178 -2.77 -3.79 15.60
CA GLU A 178 -1.49 -3.33 15.05
C GLU A 178 -1.68 -2.29 13.95
N ILE A 179 -2.68 -2.44 13.08
CA ILE A 179 -3.10 -1.42 12.10
C ILE A 179 -3.39 -0.09 12.80
N LYS A 180 -4.17 -0.10 13.89
CA LYS A 180 -4.49 1.12 14.66
C LYS A 180 -3.24 1.78 15.24
N LYS A 181 -2.28 0.99 15.74
CA LYS A 181 -1.00 1.50 16.25
C LYS A 181 -0.14 2.07 15.12
N LEU A 182 -0.03 1.36 14.00
CA LEU A 182 0.74 1.80 12.84
C LEU A 182 0.19 3.08 12.24
N LYS A 183 -1.13 3.23 12.12
CA LYS A 183 -1.77 4.48 11.66
C LYS A 183 -1.34 5.67 12.54
N LYS A 184 -1.43 5.54 13.87
CA LYS A 184 -0.96 6.58 14.81
C LYS A 184 0.54 6.86 14.68
N LYS A 185 1.35 5.82 14.58
CA LYS A 185 2.81 5.92 14.43
C LYS A 185 3.20 6.64 13.14
N ILE A 186 2.58 6.27 12.03
CA ILE A 186 2.78 6.89 10.71
C ILE A 186 2.42 8.37 10.76
N SER A 187 1.25 8.74 11.30
CA SER A 187 0.87 10.15 11.44
C SER A 187 1.89 10.95 12.26
N SER A 188 2.37 10.40 13.38
CA SER A 188 3.43 11.03 14.18
C SER A 188 4.75 11.18 13.40
N GLN A 189 5.15 10.14 12.67
CA GLN A 189 6.35 10.16 11.84
C GLN A 189 6.25 11.19 10.70
N ILE A 190 5.11 11.27 10.02
CA ILE A 190 4.85 12.26 8.97
C ILE A 190 5.00 13.68 9.53
N ASN A 191 4.42 13.96 10.71
CA ASN A 191 4.53 15.28 11.35
C ASN A 191 5.99 15.61 11.67
N LYS A 192 6.77 14.65 12.19
CA LYS A 192 8.21 14.84 12.45
C LYS A 192 8.99 15.10 11.17
N PHE A 193 8.73 14.33 10.11
CA PHE A 193 9.37 14.52 8.81
C PHE A 193 9.04 15.89 8.24
N LYS A 194 7.77 16.33 8.31
CA LYS A 194 7.35 17.66 7.84
C LYS A 194 8.13 18.77 8.54
N ILE A 195 8.24 18.74 9.87
CA ILE A 195 9.02 19.71 10.64
C ILE A 195 10.49 19.73 10.19
N LEU A 196 11.12 18.55 10.07
CA LEU A 196 12.52 18.44 9.63
C LEU A 196 12.74 19.00 8.21
N TYR A 197 11.81 18.74 7.30
CA TYR A 197 11.88 19.27 5.93
C TYR A 197 11.64 20.78 5.90
N ASP A 198 10.70 21.29 6.69
CA ASP A 198 10.43 22.73 6.79
C ASP A 198 11.65 23.47 7.37
N GLU A 199 12.30 22.93 8.40
CA GLU A 199 13.55 23.45 8.95
C GLU A 199 14.68 23.41 7.90
N ALA A 200 14.83 22.30 7.17
CA ALA A 200 15.84 22.18 6.14
C ALA A 200 15.62 23.19 5.01
N ASN A 201 14.39 23.32 4.50
CA ASN A 201 14.04 24.29 3.47
C ASN A 201 14.28 25.73 3.92
N LYS A 202 13.86 26.08 5.15
CA LYS A 202 14.16 27.39 5.75
C LYS A 202 15.66 27.64 5.86
N SER A 203 16.44 26.62 6.24
CA SER A 203 17.90 26.76 6.31
C SER A 203 18.51 27.01 4.92
N ILE A 204 18.06 26.30 3.88
CA ILE A 204 18.52 26.50 2.50
C ILE A 204 18.21 27.92 2.02
N GLN A 205 17.00 28.42 2.27
CA GLN A 205 16.59 29.76 1.86
C GLN A 205 17.37 30.90 2.54
N LYS A 206 17.91 30.65 3.73
CA LYS A 206 18.70 31.64 4.48
C LYS A 206 20.17 31.71 4.05
N ILE A 207 20.66 30.72 3.30
CA ILE A 207 22.07 30.71 2.86
C ILE A 207 22.26 31.85 1.85
N PRO A 208 23.21 32.78 2.07
CA PRO A 208 23.50 33.85 1.12
C PRO A 208 23.89 33.28 -0.25
N MET A 209 23.38 33.90 -1.33
CA MET A 209 23.65 33.43 -2.70
C MET A 209 25.16 33.47 -3.02
N GLN A 210 25.90 34.40 -2.42
CA GLN A 210 27.36 34.47 -2.53
C GLN A 210 28.02 33.17 -2.07
N VAL A 211 27.58 32.62 -0.92
CA VAL A 211 28.09 31.36 -0.38
C VAL A 211 27.77 30.20 -1.33
N ILE A 212 26.53 30.13 -1.85
CA ILE A 212 26.15 29.08 -2.81
C ILE A 212 26.99 29.14 -4.09
N ASN A 213 27.21 30.34 -4.62
CA ASN A 213 27.99 30.57 -5.84
C ASN A 213 29.48 30.25 -5.66
N GLU A 214 30.03 30.55 -4.47
CA GLU A 214 31.42 30.26 -4.13
C GLU A 214 31.63 28.75 -3.93
N VAL A 215 30.79 28.12 -3.11
CA VAL A 215 30.98 26.72 -2.73
C VAL A 215 30.53 25.74 -3.80
N GLN A 216 29.58 26.12 -4.66
CA GLN A 216 29.02 25.29 -5.74
C GLN A 216 28.72 23.85 -5.28
N PRO A 217 27.72 23.62 -4.40
CA PRO A 217 27.52 22.36 -3.68
C PRO A 217 27.47 21.09 -4.56
N TYR A 218 27.03 21.23 -5.80
CA TYR A 218 26.88 20.12 -6.75
C TYR A 218 28.11 19.86 -7.64
N HIS A 219 29.21 20.61 -7.46
CA HIS A 219 30.34 20.53 -8.38
C HIS A 219 31.08 19.18 -8.28
N PRO A 220 31.38 18.49 -9.41
CA PRO A 220 32.05 17.18 -9.41
C PRO A 220 33.37 17.11 -8.63
N LYS A 221 34.14 18.21 -8.60
CA LYS A 221 35.39 18.36 -7.81
C LYS A 221 35.24 18.03 -6.32
N HIS A 222 34.03 18.10 -5.77
CA HIS A 222 33.75 17.80 -4.36
C HIS A 222 33.74 16.30 -4.06
N TYR A 223 33.78 15.45 -5.09
CA TYR A 223 33.74 14.00 -4.97
C TYR A 223 35.01 13.38 -5.56
N LYS A 224 35.54 12.36 -4.89
CA LYS A 224 36.59 11.47 -5.39
C LYS A 224 35.98 10.45 -6.36
N GLY A 225 36.82 9.75 -7.13
CA GLY A 225 36.36 8.73 -8.09
C GLY A 225 35.55 7.58 -7.47
N ASN A 226 35.70 7.34 -6.16
CA ASN A 226 34.92 6.36 -5.41
C ASN A 226 33.61 6.92 -4.80
N GLY A 227 33.24 8.17 -5.12
CA GLY A 227 32.03 8.84 -4.62
C GLY A 227 32.14 9.43 -3.20
N THR A 228 33.27 9.28 -2.51
CA THR A 228 33.51 9.94 -1.21
C THR A 228 33.85 11.42 -1.39
N LEU A 229 33.70 12.23 -0.34
CA LEU A 229 34.05 13.64 -0.39
C LEU A 229 35.57 13.85 -0.55
N SER A 230 35.95 14.79 -1.41
CA SER A 230 37.31 15.34 -1.48
C SER A 230 37.53 16.39 -0.39
N ASP A 231 38.76 16.89 -0.21
CA ASP A 231 39.03 17.96 0.75
C ASP A 231 38.26 19.24 0.40
N SER A 232 38.07 19.51 -0.91
CA SER A 232 37.17 20.56 -1.40
C SER A 232 35.73 20.31 -0.98
N GLY A 233 35.25 19.07 -1.09
CA GLY A 233 33.91 18.69 -0.64
C GLY A 233 33.71 18.86 0.86
N ILE A 234 34.70 18.50 1.67
CA ILE A 234 34.66 18.70 3.13
C ILE A 234 34.63 20.20 3.47
N ARG A 235 35.42 21.03 2.79
CA ARG A 235 35.38 22.50 2.95
C ARG A 235 34.01 23.07 2.57
N CYS A 236 33.43 22.59 1.46
CA CYS A 236 32.08 22.96 1.05
C CYS A 236 31.03 22.63 2.12
N VAL A 237 31.09 21.43 2.72
CA VAL A 237 30.18 21.05 3.82
C VAL A 237 30.30 22.01 5.00
N LYS A 238 31.54 22.33 5.42
CA LYS A 238 31.79 23.25 6.55
C LYS A 238 31.23 24.64 6.28
N MET A 239 31.50 25.21 5.12
CA MET A 239 30.98 26.54 4.74
C MET A 239 29.44 26.57 4.68
N LEU A 240 28.80 25.49 4.24
CA LEU A 240 27.33 25.39 4.29
C LEU A 240 26.82 25.36 5.74
N TYR A 241 27.51 24.69 6.66
CA TYR A 241 27.18 24.72 8.08
C TYR A 241 27.40 26.08 8.72
N ASP A 242 28.50 26.77 8.39
CA ASP A 242 28.77 28.13 8.85
C ASP A 242 27.70 29.12 8.37
N ALA A 243 27.11 28.87 7.19
CA ALA A 243 25.96 29.60 6.67
C ALA A 243 24.60 29.14 7.25
N GLY A 244 24.59 28.27 8.25
CA GLY A 244 23.40 27.84 8.98
C GLY A 244 22.62 26.69 8.35
N ALA A 245 23.18 25.97 7.38
CA ALA A 245 22.52 24.81 6.79
C ALA A 245 22.32 23.69 7.82
N THR A 246 21.16 23.04 7.80
CA THR A 246 20.96 21.80 8.57
C THR A 246 21.66 20.61 7.91
N PRO A 247 21.93 19.49 8.62
CA PRO A 247 22.48 18.30 8.00
C PRO A 247 21.63 17.74 6.84
N LEU A 248 20.30 17.88 6.94
CA LEU A 248 19.39 17.48 5.86
C LEU A 248 19.53 18.41 4.65
N ALA A 249 19.64 19.72 4.86
CA ALA A 249 19.93 20.67 3.78
C ALA A 249 21.25 20.38 3.08
N VAL A 250 22.34 20.18 3.83
CA VAL A 250 23.65 19.79 3.26
C VAL A 250 23.55 18.50 2.46
N SER A 251 22.84 17.49 2.97
CA SER A 251 22.68 16.22 2.26
C SER A 251 21.98 16.38 0.90
N HIS A 252 20.99 17.29 0.80
CA HIS A 252 20.31 17.59 -0.45
C HIS A 252 21.15 18.45 -1.39
N LEU A 253 21.78 19.53 -0.88
CA LEU A 253 22.62 20.44 -1.65
C LEU A 253 23.87 19.74 -2.20
N MET A 254 24.45 18.81 -1.46
CA MET A 254 25.64 18.08 -1.88
C MET A 254 25.35 16.66 -2.36
N LYS A 255 24.08 16.25 -2.53
CA LYS A 255 23.72 14.89 -2.98
C LYS A 255 24.48 13.77 -2.24
N ILE A 256 24.77 13.95 -0.96
CA ILE A 256 25.45 12.97 -0.11
C ILE A 256 24.47 12.34 0.88
N SER A 257 24.85 11.22 1.49
CA SER A 257 24.04 10.61 2.54
C SER A 257 23.93 11.54 3.77
N ILE A 258 22.83 11.42 4.51
CA ILE A 258 22.63 12.14 5.78
C ILE A 258 23.71 11.77 6.82
N VAL A 259 24.22 10.54 6.77
CA VAL A 259 25.29 10.06 7.64
C VAL A 259 26.59 10.80 7.31
N SER A 260 26.91 10.92 6.01
CA SER A 260 28.06 11.67 5.53
C SER A 260 27.95 13.16 5.89
N ALA A 261 26.77 13.77 5.72
CA ALA A 261 26.54 15.16 6.09
C ALA A 261 26.77 15.40 7.59
N LYS A 262 26.23 14.53 8.46
CA LYS A 262 26.39 14.65 9.92
C LYS A 262 27.82 14.46 10.40
N ARG A 263 28.63 13.64 9.71
CA ARG A 263 30.02 13.36 10.09
C ARG A 263 30.91 14.61 10.08
N TRP A 264 30.58 15.58 9.23
CA TRP A 264 31.39 16.77 8.99
C TRP A 264 30.71 18.06 9.47
N ARG A 265 29.70 17.92 10.34
CA ARG A 265 29.16 19.03 11.15
C ARG A 265 30.12 19.31 12.30
#